data_AF-A0A8H8JJ20-F1
#
_entry.id   AF-A0A8H8JJ20-F1
#
_cell.length_a   1.000
_cell.length_b   1.000
_cell.length_c   1.000
_cell.angle_alpha   90.00
_cell.angle_beta   90.00
_cell.angle_gamma   90.00
#
_symmetry.space_group_name_H-M   'P 1'
#
loop_
_entity.id
_entity.type
_entity.pdbx_description
1 polymer ?
#
loop_
_entity_poly.entity_id
_entity_poly.type
_entity_poly.pdbx_seq_one_letter_code
_entity_poly.pdbx_strand_id
1 'polypeptide(L)'
;MSATSAHSTTSIADPTSYPEEDLRFDKKGRASYYPAWLGQHIQDGKYIIVRKLGWGQYSSVWLAKDREFDRFVSLKILTCEATTALKSKRSDEIELLRKLAATDRSHPGSRHAIEFYDTFEFDGLEGQHCCIVTEVLGRSVDTLRKESADSDLRLSLPLVKTIIKQVLLGLDYLHGPCGIVHAGM
;
A
#
# COMPACT_ATOMS: atom_id res chain seq x y z
N MET A 1 -14.65 -53.63 14.71
CA MET A 1 -13.99 -52.73 13.73
C MET A 1 -13.92 -51.36 14.37
N SER A 2 -12.79 -51.06 15.04
CA SER A 2 -12.56 -49.77 15.69
C SER A 2 -11.92 -48.82 14.68
N ALA A 3 -12.61 -47.75 14.32
CA ALA A 3 -12.04 -46.65 13.54
C ALA A 3 -11.55 -45.57 14.50
N THR A 4 -10.23 -45.38 14.51
CA THR A 4 -9.51 -44.33 15.24
C THR A 4 -9.67 -42.97 14.58
N SER A 5 -9.71 -41.96 15.47
CA SER A 5 -9.82 -40.52 15.27
C SER A 5 -8.85 -39.90 14.27
N ALA A 6 -9.29 -38.84 13.58
CA ALA A 6 -8.42 -37.75 13.16
C ALA A 6 -9.10 -36.42 13.52
N HIS A 7 -8.68 -35.81 14.63
CA HIS A 7 -8.94 -34.41 14.91
C HIS A 7 -8.11 -33.56 13.94
N SER A 8 -8.80 -32.84 13.08
CA SER A 8 -8.25 -31.81 12.21
C SER A 8 -7.89 -30.59 13.04
N THR A 9 -6.63 -30.50 13.46
CA THR A 9 -6.06 -29.31 14.10
C THR A 9 -5.96 -28.20 13.06
N THR A 10 -6.86 -27.21 13.14
CA THR A 10 -6.76 -25.97 12.36
C THR A 10 -5.49 -25.23 12.80
N SER A 11 -4.52 -25.07 11.90
CA SER A 11 -3.29 -24.33 12.21
C SER A 11 -3.63 -22.85 12.42
N ILE A 12 -3.43 -22.37 13.65
CA ILE A 12 -3.46 -20.96 13.99
C ILE A 12 -2.34 -20.29 13.17
N ALA A 13 -2.70 -19.36 12.29
CA ALA A 13 -1.73 -18.60 11.52
C ALA A 13 -0.81 -17.83 12.48
N ASP A 14 0.49 -17.99 12.31
CA ASP A 14 1.51 -17.30 13.09
C ASP A 14 1.35 -15.77 12.90
N PRO A 15 1.17 -14.98 13.97
CA PRO A 15 1.06 -13.52 13.88
C PRO A 15 2.32 -12.83 13.32
N THR A 16 3.41 -13.56 13.14
CA THR A 16 4.65 -13.14 12.48
C THR A 16 4.80 -13.66 11.04
N SER A 17 3.83 -14.44 10.54
CA SER A 17 3.77 -14.86 9.13
C SER A 17 3.31 -13.69 8.28
N TYR A 18 4.22 -13.20 7.43
CA TYR A 18 3.94 -12.09 6.51
C TYR A 18 3.61 -12.62 5.12
N PRO A 19 2.74 -11.93 4.36
CA PRO A 19 2.47 -12.29 2.98
C PRO A 19 3.73 -12.05 2.15
N GLU A 20 4.52 -13.10 1.96
CA GLU A 20 5.59 -13.10 0.98
C GLU A 20 4.98 -12.94 -0.41
N GLU A 21 5.67 -12.17 -1.25
CA GLU A 21 5.31 -12.14 -2.66
C GLU A 21 5.63 -13.50 -3.22
N ASP A 22 4.71 -14.10 -3.96
CA ASP A 22 5.11 -15.08 -4.95
C ASP A 22 5.99 -14.28 -5.91
N LEU A 23 7.31 -14.51 -5.88
CA LEU A 23 8.33 -13.86 -6.72
C LEU A 23 8.12 -14.30 -8.17
N ARG A 24 6.92 -14.09 -8.69
CA ARG A 24 6.47 -14.47 -10.01
C ARG A 24 7.28 -13.68 -10.99
N PHE A 25 8.14 -14.44 -11.64
CA PHE A 25 8.85 -14.03 -12.81
C PHE A 25 7.85 -13.60 -13.90
N ASP A 26 8.19 -12.58 -14.67
CA ASP A 26 7.43 -12.21 -15.87
C ASP A 26 7.39 -13.39 -16.87
N LYS A 27 6.62 -13.29 -17.95
CA LYS A 27 6.58 -14.32 -19.02
C LYS A 27 7.96 -14.62 -19.64
N LYS A 28 8.99 -13.85 -19.31
CA LYS A 28 10.39 -14.00 -19.75
C LYS A 28 11.32 -14.50 -18.63
N GLY A 29 10.80 -14.86 -17.46
CA GLY A 29 11.62 -15.40 -16.37
C GLY A 29 12.33 -14.35 -15.52
N ARG A 30 11.91 -13.06 -15.51
CA ARG A 30 12.56 -11.99 -14.71
C ARG A 30 11.76 -11.63 -13.47
N ALA A 31 12.40 -11.54 -12.31
CA ALA A 31 11.74 -11.10 -11.08
C ALA A 31 11.35 -9.63 -11.24
N SER A 32 10.05 -9.36 -11.26
CA SER A 32 9.54 -8.00 -11.46
C SER A 32 9.67 -7.15 -10.18
N TYR A 33 9.64 -7.80 -9.01
CA TYR A 33 9.65 -7.15 -7.71
C TYR A 33 11.07 -6.91 -7.19
N TYR A 34 11.22 -5.84 -6.41
CA TYR A 34 12.45 -5.59 -5.66
C TYR A 34 12.50 -6.49 -4.41
N PRO A 35 13.56 -7.30 -4.21
CA PRO A 35 13.67 -8.23 -3.09
C PRO A 35 14.12 -7.51 -1.81
N ALA A 36 13.27 -6.64 -1.27
CA ALA A 36 13.55 -5.92 -0.03
C ALA A 36 13.59 -6.84 1.20
N TRP A 37 14.38 -6.47 2.22
CA TRP A 37 14.48 -7.22 3.48
C TRP A 37 14.43 -6.33 4.72
N LEU A 38 14.14 -6.92 5.88
CA LEU A 38 14.04 -6.20 7.15
C LEU A 38 15.41 -5.63 7.57
N GLY A 39 15.42 -4.39 8.03
CA GLY A 39 16.63 -3.66 8.38
C GLY A 39 17.41 -3.13 7.17
N GLN A 40 16.94 -3.35 5.93
CA GLN A 40 17.59 -2.81 4.75
C GLN A 40 17.53 -1.28 4.73
N HIS A 41 18.65 -0.66 4.35
CA HIS A 41 18.77 0.78 4.13
C HIS A 41 18.47 1.12 2.66
N ILE A 42 17.55 2.06 2.44
CA ILE A 42 17.13 2.55 1.12
C ILE A 42 17.41 4.06 1.04
N GLN A 43 17.74 4.54 -0.16
CA GLN A 43 18.02 5.95 -0.45
C GLN A 43 19.11 6.54 0.47
N ASP A 44 20.35 6.08 0.30
CA ASP A 44 21.51 6.49 1.11
C ASP A 44 21.30 6.34 2.63
N GLY A 45 20.46 5.38 3.02
CA GLY A 45 20.12 5.11 4.42
C GLY A 45 19.17 6.11 5.06
N LYS A 46 18.44 6.92 4.26
CA LYS A 46 17.32 7.75 4.73
C LYS A 46 16.19 6.90 5.29
N TYR A 47 15.86 5.79 4.61
CA TYR A 47 14.78 4.89 5.01
C TYR A 47 15.32 3.53 5.44
N ILE A 48 14.86 3.05 6.60
CA ILE A 48 15.18 1.69 7.08
C ILE A 48 13.91 0.85 7.03
N ILE A 49 13.92 -0.28 6.31
CA ILE A 49 12.78 -1.18 6.22
C ILE A 49 12.52 -1.85 7.57
N VAL A 50 11.28 -1.80 8.03
CA VAL A 50 10.85 -2.31 9.36
C VAL A 50 10.01 -3.56 9.23
N ARG A 51 9.04 -3.58 8.30
CA ARG A 51 8.18 -4.73 8.02
C ARG A 51 7.51 -4.60 6.67
N LYS A 52 7.06 -5.72 6.12
CA LYS A 52 6.17 -5.72 4.96
C LYS A 52 4.75 -5.31 5.39
N LEU A 53 4.07 -4.53 4.54
CA LEU A 53 2.68 -4.13 4.73
C LEU A 53 1.74 -4.88 3.78
N GLY A 54 2.22 -5.23 2.58
CA GLY A 54 1.46 -6.00 1.61
C GLY A 54 2.10 -5.96 0.24
N TRP A 55 1.41 -6.52 -0.74
CA TRP A 55 1.84 -6.54 -2.13
C TRP A 55 0.64 -6.69 -3.06
N GLY A 56 0.86 -6.32 -4.32
CA GLY A 56 -0.09 -6.50 -5.41
C GLY A 56 0.66 -6.54 -6.73
N GLN A 57 -0.05 -6.78 -7.84
CA GLN A 57 0.53 -7.08 -9.16
C GLN A 57 1.69 -6.16 -9.60
N TYR A 58 1.69 -4.90 -9.19
CA TYR A 58 2.62 -3.87 -9.67
C TYR A 58 3.60 -3.36 -8.61
N SER A 59 3.51 -3.80 -7.35
CA SER A 59 4.34 -3.26 -6.27
C SER A 59 4.31 -4.07 -4.98
N SER A 60 5.39 -3.94 -4.21
CA SER A 60 5.45 -4.30 -2.81
C SER A 60 5.34 -3.05 -1.92
N VAL A 61 4.75 -3.18 -0.73
CA VAL A 61 4.56 -2.06 0.20
C VAL A 61 5.18 -2.40 1.55
N TRP A 62 6.02 -1.50 2.06
CA TRP A 62 6.83 -1.71 3.25
C TRP A 62 6.67 -0.56 4.24
N LEU A 63 6.59 -0.89 5.53
CA LEU A 63 6.79 0.08 6.60
C LEU A 63 8.28 0.37 6.69
N ALA A 64 8.64 1.64 6.72
CA ALA A 64 10.01 2.07 6.96
C ALA A 64 10.09 3.18 8.00
N LYS A 65 11.24 3.29 8.65
CA LYS A 65 11.61 4.44 9.48
C LYS A 65 12.33 5.46 8.61
N ASP A 66 11.74 6.64 8.47
CA ASP A 66 12.36 7.84 7.90
C ASP A 66 13.23 8.49 8.97
N ARG A 67 14.55 8.50 8.76
CA ARG A 67 15.53 9.01 9.73
C ARG A 67 15.69 10.52 9.68
N GLU A 68 15.30 11.16 8.59
CA GLU A 68 15.42 12.61 8.44
C GLU A 68 14.35 13.32 9.27
N PHE A 69 13.11 12.84 9.20
CA PHE A 69 11.96 13.40 9.91
C PHE A 69 11.54 12.61 11.16
N ASP A 70 12.30 11.58 11.52
CA ASP A 70 12.06 10.69 12.67
C ASP A 70 10.63 10.09 12.72
N ARG A 71 10.09 9.66 11.58
CA ARG A 71 8.70 9.16 11.46
C ARG A 71 8.61 7.81 10.76
N PHE A 72 7.47 7.14 10.89
CA PHE A 72 7.18 5.95 10.07
C PHE A 72 6.51 6.36 8.77
N VAL A 73 6.92 5.72 7.67
CA VAL A 73 6.40 5.95 6.32
C VAL A 73 6.07 4.62 5.63
N SER A 74 5.24 4.69 4.61
CA SER A 74 5.00 3.59 3.68
C SER A 74 5.89 3.77 2.45
N LEU A 75 6.68 2.75 2.11
CA LEU A 75 7.44 2.65 0.87
C LEU A 75 6.71 1.70 -0.07
N LYS A 76 6.05 2.25 -1.09
CA LYS A 76 5.51 1.46 -2.21
C LYS A 76 6.60 1.33 -3.27
N ILE A 77 7.27 0.18 -3.31
CA ILE A 77 8.33 -0.12 -4.26
C ILE A 77 7.70 -0.80 -5.48
N LEU A 78 7.73 -0.10 -6.62
CA LEU A 78 7.14 -0.57 -7.86
C LEU A 78 8.00 -1.66 -8.49
N THR A 79 7.34 -2.54 -9.24
CA THR A 79 8.04 -3.49 -10.09
C THR A 79 8.81 -2.78 -11.22
N CYS A 80 9.77 -3.45 -11.85
CA CYS A 80 10.47 -2.92 -13.03
C CYS A 80 9.48 -2.56 -14.16
N GLU A 81 8.44 -3.39 -14.36
CA GLU A 81 7.41 -3.14 -15.36
C GLU A 81 6.59 -1.89 -15.04
N ALA A 82 6.13 -1.73 -13.80
CA ALA A 82 5.36 -0.58 -13.37
C ALA A 82 6.21 0.71 -13.41
N THR A 83 7.48 0.62 -13.02
CA THR A 83 8.46 1.70 -13.16
C THR A 83 8.62 2.12 -14.63
N THR A 84 8.71 1.16 -15.54
CA THR A 84 8.76 1.43 -16.99
C THR A 84 7.45 2.06 -17.49
N ALA A 85 6.30 1.63 -16.97
CA ALA A 85 5.00 2.22 -17.30
C ALA A 85 4.90 3.70 -16.91
N LEU A 86 5.41 4.09 -15.74
CA LEU A 86 5.52 5.49 -15.34
C LEU A 86 6.40 6.30 -16.31
N LYS A 87 7.60 5.80 -16.62
CA LYS A 87 8.54 6.49 -17.54
C LYS A 87 7.98 6.68 -18.94
N SER A 88 7.22 5.70 -19.41
CA SER A 88 6.55 5.73 -20.72
C SER A 88 5.22 6.51 -20.71
N LYS A 89 4.88 7.21 -19.61
CA LYS A 89 3.62 7.96 -19.44
C LYS A 89 2.36 7.11 -19.66
N ARG A 90 2.45 5.80 -19.38
CA ARG A 90 1.31 4.89 -19.35
C ARG A 90 0.64 4.84 -17.97
N SER A 91 1.23 5.51 -17.00
CA SER A 91 0.67 5.74 -15.66
C SER A 91 0.96 7.18 -15.25
N ASP A 92 -0.02 7.81 -14.61
CA ASP A 92 -0.02 9.18 -14.10
C ASP A 92 0.02 9.23 -12.56
N GLU A 93 0.26 8.09 -11.89
CA GLU A 93 0.12 7.95 -10.43
C GLU A 93 0.93 9.00 -9.66
N ILE A 94 2.20 9.19 -10.01
CA ILE A 94 3.08 10.18 -9.37
C ILE A 94 2.65 11.62 -9.68
N GLU A 95 2.16 11.88 -10.89
CA GLU A 95 1.68 13.21 -11.29
C GLU A 95 0.45 13.60 -10.48
N LEU A 96 -0.50 12.68 -10.33
CA LEU A 96 -1.70 12.88 -9.53
C LEU A 96 -1.37 13.05 -8.04
N LEU A 97 -0.44 12.25 -7.49
CA LEU A 97 0.00 12.39 -6.10
C LEU A 97 0.71 13.74 -5.85
N ARG A 98 1.55 14.20 -6.79
CA ARG A 98 2.18 15.53 -6.70
C ARG A 98 1.16 16.65 -6.79
N LYS A 99 0.17 16.53 -7.68
CA LYS A 99 -0.93 17.50 -7.80
C LYS A 99 -1.73 17.58 -6.50
N LEU A 100 -2.04 16.41 -5.91
CA LEU A 100 -2.73 16.31 -4.63
C LEU A 100 -1.96 16.99 -3.50
N ALA A 101 -0.65 16.77 -3.42
CA ALA A 101 0.22 17.38 -2.42
C ALA A 101 0.39 18.90 -2.58
N ALA A 102 0.33 19.40 -3.81
CA ALA A 102 0.43 20.83 -4.12
C ALA A 102 -0.90 21.60 -3.99
N THR A 103 -2.03 20.90 -3.89
CA THR A 103 -3.35 21.53 -3.76
C THR A 103 -3.57 22.07 -2.35
N ASP A 104 -4.26 23.21 -2.23
CA ASP A 104 -4.56 23.84 -0.94
C ASP A 104 -5.30 22.90 0.01
N ARG A 105 -4.76 22.75 1.22
CA ARG A 105 -5.25 21.82 2.23
C ARG A 105 -6.27 22.44 3.21
N SER A 106 -6.68 23.69 3.01
CA SER A 106 -7.71 24.34 3.82
C SER A 106 -9.06 23.61 3.79
N HIS A 107 -9.34 22.87 2.71
CA HIS A 107 -10.56 22.10 2.55
C HIS A 107 -10.68 20.99 3.62
N PRO A 108 -11.84 20.81 4.28
CA PRO A 108 -12.00 19.82 5.36
C PRO A 108 -11.82 18.36 4.89
N GLY A 109 -11.97 18.11 3.59
CA GLY A 109 -11.73 16.82 2.95
C GLY A 109 -10.26 16.48 2.72
N SER A 110 -9.33 17.44 2.83
CA SER A 110 -7.91 17.23 2.53
C SER A 110 -7.26 16.15 3.39
N ARG A 111 -7.65 16.06 4.67
CA ARG A 111 -7.21 15.02 5.62
C ARG A 111 -7.75 13.63 5.33
N HIS A 112 -8.68 13.49 4.39
CA HIS A 112 -9.25 12.21 3.95
C HIS A 112 -8.65 11.74 2.62
N ALA A 113 -7.60 12.41 2.15
CA ALA A 113 -6.78 12.01 1.01
C ALA A 113 -5.35 11.70 1.50
N ILE A 114 -4.72 10.71 0.88
CA ILE A 114 -3.39 10.23 1.29
C ILE A 114 -2.33 11.32 1.20
N GLU A 115 -1.47 11.38 2.20
CA GLU A 115 -0.31 12.25 2.21
C GLU A 115 0.87 11.64 1.46
N PHE A 116 1.30 12.35 0.41
CA PHE A 116 2.49 12.04 -0.37
C PHE A 116 3.70 12.80 0.18
N TYR A 117 4.80 12.09 0.41
CA TYR A 117 6.03 12.68 0.94
C TYR A 117 7.13 12.83 -0.09
N ASP A 118 7.39 11.78 -0.87
CA ASP A 118 8.52 11.77 -1.78
C ASP A 118 8.39 10.66 -2.83
N THR A 119 9.22 10.75 -3.87
CA THR A 119 9.44 9.66 -4.81
C THR A 119 10.88 9.67 -5.30
N PHE A 120 11.47 8.48 -5.42
CA PHE A 120 12.84 8.32 -5.89
C PHE A 120 12.97 7.04 -6.72
N GLU A 121 14.02 6.97 -7.51
CA GLU A 121 14.37 5.81 -8.31
C GLU A 121 15.71 5.24 -7.84
N PHE A 122 15.85 3.93 -7.91
CA PHE A 122 17.09 3.24 -7.56
C PHE A 122 17.22 1.94 -8.36
N ASP A 123 18.45 1.47 -8.52
CA ASP A 123 18.74 0.25 -9.27
C ASP A 123 18.62 -0.99 -8.39
N GLY A 124 17.89 -1.99 -8.88
CA GLY A 124 17.87 -3.36 -8.40
C GLY A 124 18.62 -4.29 -9.36
N LEU A 125 18.75 -5.57 -8.96
CA LEU A 125 19.45 -6.57 -9.77
C LEU A 125 18.82 -6.78 -11.16
N GLU A 126 17.49 -6.69 -11.24
CA GLU A 126 16.71 -6.96 -12.45
C GLU A 126 16.34 -5.69 -13.24
N GLY A 127 16.80 -4.53 -12.77
CA GLY A 127 16.53 -3.23 -13.37
C GLY A 127 16.12 -2.19 -12.35
N GLN A 128 15.63 -1.07 -12.86
CA GLN A 128 15.34 0.09 -12.05
C GLN A 128 13.94 0.00 -11.42
N HIS A 129 13.85 0.46 -10.17
CA HIS A 129 12.62 0.54 -9.41
C HIS A 129 12.33 1.99 -9.02
N CYS A 130 11.06 2.37 -9.09
CA CYS A 130 10.56 3.60 -8.51
C CYS A 130 9.92 3.31 -7.15
N CYS A 131 10.21 4.15 -6.16
CA CYS A 131 9.56 4.15 -4.86
C CYS A 131 8.67 5.38 -4.71
N ILE A 132 7.47 5.15 -4.18
CA ILE A 132 6.54 6.19 -3.75
C ILE A 132 6.49 6.15 -2.22
N VAL A 133 6.73 7.30 -1.59
CA VAL A 133 6.75 7.45 -0.13
C VAL A 133 5.49 8.19 0.31
N THR A 134 4.72 7.56 1.19
CA THR A 134 3.47 8.13 1.73
C THR A 134 3.40 7.99 3.25
N GLU A 135 2.38 8.60 3.86
CA GLU A 135 1.98 8.24 5.22
C GLU A 135 1.64 6.75 5.36
N VAL A 136 1.67 6.27 6.61
CA VAL A 136 1.26 4.91 6.95
C VAL A 136 -0.22 4.92 7.29
N LEU A 137 -1.00 4.12 6.57
CA LEU A 137 -2.43 3.94 6.82
C LEU A 137 -2.73 2.60 7.50
N GLY A 138 -3.90 2.53 8.12
CA GLY A 138 -4.40 1.33 8.78
C GLY A 138 -4.95 0.27 7.82
N ARG A 139 -5.73 -0.65 8.40
CA ARG A 139 -6.41 -1.72 7.67
C ARG A 139 -7.43 -1.16 6.68
N SER A 140 -7.62 -1.84 5.55
CA SER A 140 -8.67 -1.49 4.58
C SER A 140 -10.06 -1.83 5.14
N VAL A 141 -11.09 -1.21 4.57
CA VAL A 141 -12.50 -1.52 4.92
C VAL A 141 -12.82 -3.00 4.65
N ASP A 142 -12.24 -3.58 3.61
CA ASP A 142 -12.40 -5.01 3.28
C ASP A 142 -11.77 -5.91 4.36
N THR A 143 -10.58 -5.56 4.85
CA THR A 143 -9.96 -6.26 5.98
C THR A 143 -10.84 -6.18 7.23
N LEU A 144 -11.36 -4.98 7.54
CA LEU A 144 -12.28 -4.81 8.68
C LEU A 144 -13.56 -5.65 8.54
N ARG A 145 -14.09 -5.79 7.31
CA ARG A 145 -15.25 -6.66 7.04
C ARG A 145 -14.95 -8.14 7.26
N LYS A 146 -13.78 -8.60 6.82
CA LYS A 146 -13.35 -10.00 6.95
C LYS A 146 -13.01 -10.40 8.38
N GLU A 147 -12.55 -9.45 9.18
CA GLU A 147 -12.21 -9.65 10.60
C GLU A 147 -13.39 -9.39 11.54
N SER A 148 -14.55 -8.97 11.01
CA SER A 148 -15.76 -8.78 11.81
C SER A 148 -16.10 -10.08 12.53
N ALA A 149 -16.40 -9.98 13.84
CA ALA A 149 -16.75 -11.13 14.67
C ALA A 149 -18.01 -11.86 14.17
N ASP A 150 -18.88 -11.12 13.47
CA ASP A 150 -20.04 -11.66 12.79
C ASP A 150 -19.62 -12.21 11.42
N SER A 151 -19.87 -13.50 11.20
CA SER A 151 -19.51 -14.24 9.98
C SER A 151 -20.26 -13.76 8.71
N ASP A 152 -21.01 -12.67 8.78
CA ASP A 152 -21.81 -12.12 7.70
C ASP A 152 -21.09 -11.00 6.91
N LEU A 153 -19.84 -10.69 7.26
CA LEU A 153 -18.98 -9.69 6.61
C LEU A 153 -19.54 -8.26 6.68
N ARG A 154 -20.46 -7.99 7.62
CA ARG A 154 -21.06 -6.65 7.80
C ARG A 154 -20.30 -5.84 8.83
N LEU A 155 -20.32 -4.52 8.61
CA LEU A 155 -19.88 -3.53 9.58
C LEU A 155 -21.12 -2.90 10.24
N SER A 156 -20.96 -2.46 11.49
CA SER A 156 -22.03 -1.77 12.20
C SER A 156 -22.45 -0.49 11.45
N LEU A 157 -23.75 -0.19 11.46
CA LEU A 157 -24.27 1.02 10.80
C LEU A 157 -23.57 2.33 11.24
N PRO A 158 -23.23 2.54 12.53
CA PRO A 158 -22.47 3.73 12.94
C PRO A 158 -21.09 3.83 12.27
N LEU A 159 -20.38 2.71 12.13
CA LEU A 159 -19.08 2.68 11.47
C LEU A 159 -19.21 2.99 9.98
N VAL A 160 -20.19 2.37 9.30
CA VAL A 160 -20.47 2.64 7.88
C VAL A 160 -20.76 4.12 7.64
N LYS A 161 -21.62 4.74 8.46
CA LYS A 161 -21.92 6.19 8.34
C LYS A 161 -20.67 7.05 8.48
N THR A 162 -19.75 6.68 9.36
CA THR A 162 -18.48 7.38 9.57
C THR A 162 -17.58 7.24 8.35
N ILE A 163 -17.39 6.03 7.84
CA ILE A 163 -16.58 5.74 6.64
C ILE A 163 -17.12 6.54 5.45
N ILE A 164 -18.42 6.43 5.16
CA ILE A 164 -19.04 7.11 4.02
C ILE A 164 -18.90 8.64 4.15
N LYS A 165 -19.08 9.21 5.34
CA LYS A 165 -18.87 10.65 5.54
C LYS A 165 -17.44 11.07 5.19
N GLN A 166 -16.44 10.31 5.63
CA GLN A 166 -15.03 10.61 5.36
C GLN A 166 -14.69 10.45 3.87
N VAL A 167 -15.18 9.39 3.23
CA VAL A 167 -15.04 9.16 1.78
C VAL A 167 -15.64 10.31 0.98
N LEU A 168 -16.88 10.72 1.31
CA LEU A 168 -17.54 11.82 0.60
C LEU A 168 -16.79 13.15 0.76
N LEU A 169 -16.26 13.45 1.94
CA LEU A 169 -15.42 14.63 2.15
C LEU A 169 -14.12 14.54 1.32
N GLY A 170 -13.48 13.38 1.27
CA GLY A 170 -12.29 13.16 0.44
C GLY A 170 -12.60 13.32 -1.05
N LEU A 171 -13.71 12.80 -1.54
CA LEU A 171 -14.13 12.94 -2.94
C LEU A 171 -14.47 14.40 -3.28
N ASP A 172 -15.13 15.13 -2.39
CA ASP A 172 -15.41 16.55 -2.58
C ASP A 172 -14.11 17.36 -2.73
N TYR A 173 -13.10 17.03 -1.91
CA TYR A 173 -11.76 17.61 -2.05
C TYR A 173 -11.06 17.24 -3.37
N LEU A 174 -11.12 15.96 -3.77
CA LEU A 174 -10.49 15.49 -5.00
C LEU A 174 -11.15 16.12 -6.24
N HIS A 175 -12.48 16.17 -6.28
CA HIS A 175 -13.23 16.66 -7.44
C HIS A 175 -13.20 18.18 -7.55
N GLY A 176 -13.34 18.90 -6.44
CA GLY A 176 -13.37 20.36 -6.43
C GLY A 176 -11.96 20.96 -6.53
N PRO A 177 -11.27 21.19 -5.40
CA PRO A 177 -9.94 21.82 -5.40
C PRO A 177 -8.88 21.10 -6.24
N CYS A 178 -8.81 19.76 -6.19
CA CYS A 178 -7.74 19.04 -6.88
C CYS A 178 -8.03 18.82 -8.37
N GLY A 179 -9.30 18.83 -8.79
CA GLY A 179 -9.70 18.44 -10.15
C GLY A 179 -9.14 17.07 -10.56
N ILE A 180 -9.25 16.08 -9.67
CA ILE A 180 -8.82 14.68 -9.87
C ILE A 180 -10.05 13.79 -9.74
N VAL A 181 -10.24 12.87 -10.69
CA VAL A 181 -11.27 11.83 -10.61
C VAL A 181 -10.60 10.52 -10.20
N HIS A 182 -11.09 9.87 -9.15
CA HIS A 182 -10.48 8.63 -8.64
C HIS A 182 -10.67 7.42 -9.59
N ALA A 183 -11.83 7.36 -10.27
CA ALA A 183 -12.18 6.37 -11.29
C ALA A 183 -12.17 4.87 -10.88
N GLY A 184 -12.00 4.55 -9.59
CA GLY A 184 -12.27 3.23 -9.01
C GLY A 184 -12.34 3.26 -7.49
N MET A 185 -13.54 3.06 -6.91
CA MET A 185 -13.81 3.04 -5.46
C MET A 185 -14.17 1.63 -4.98
#